data_AF-A0A7W7YC73-F1
#
_entry.id   AF-A0A7W7YC73-F1
#
_cell.length_a   1.000
_cell.length_b   1.000
_cell.length_c   1.000
_cell.angle_alpha   90.00
_cell.angle_beta   90.00
_cell.angle_gamma   90.00
#
_symmetry.space_group_name_H-M   'P 1'
#
loop_
_entity.id
_entity.type
_entity.pdbx_description
1 polymer ?
#
loop_
_entity_poly.entity_id
_entity_poly.type
_entity_poly.pdbx_seq_one_letter_code
_entity_poly.pdbx_strand_id
1 'polypeptide(L)'
;MVTSVTFGQLSQLFQGSWKPAPGHYHSPEVWAMWDGSSATWGLQPGVTQLSPESAAIDGDFAAFLARLELPTAAEIAARGMAAFGRWLAAGLPLVDETTRQKRAMVCEACPAWDSEARAGLGRCGHPKCGCTSLKWWLKTEKCPAGWWPA
;
A
#
# COMPACT_ATOMS: atom_id res chain seq x y z
N MET A 1 -20.79 13.67 -5.17
CA MET A 1 -21.84 13.76 -4.13
C MET A 1 -21.25 13.20 -2.84
N VAL A 2 -21.32 13.96 -1.75
CA VAL A 2 -20.77 13.54 -0.44
C VAL A 2 -21.94 13.01 0.38
N THR A 3 -21.89 11.75 0.80
CA THR A 3 -22.96 11.12 1.58
C THR A 3 -22.49 10.91 3.02
N SER A 4 -23.20 11.49 3.98
CA SER A 4 -22.94 11.28 5.41
C SER A 4 -23.69 10.04 5.90
N VAL A 5 -22.99 9.11 6.52
CA VAL A 5 -23.48 7.81 7.01
C VAL A 5 -22.84 7.47 8.35
N THR A 6 -23.49 6.64 9.18
CA THR A 6 -22.86 6.17 10.43
C THR A 6 -21.74 5.17 10.15
N PHE A 7 -20.84 4.95 11.11
CA PHE A 7 -19.76 3.96 10.97
C PHE A 7 -20.30 2.56 10.64
N GLY A 8 -21.37 2.12 11.30
CA GLY A 8 -21.99 0.83 11.01
C GLY A 8 -22.62 0.74 9.62
N GLN A 9 -23.27 1.80 9.15
CA GLN A 9 -23.77 1.87 7.77
C GLN A 9 -22.63 1.84 6.76
N LEU A 10 -21.54 2.54 7.07
CA LEU A 10 -20.36 2.58 6.22
C LEU A 10 -19.68 1.20 6.15
N SER A 11 -19.56 0.46 7.26
CA SER A 11 -19.02 -0.91 7.22
C SER A 11 -19.87 -1.83 6.34
N GLN A 12 -21.19 -1.82 6.55
CA GLN A 12 -22.12 -2.68 5.80
C GLN A 12 -22.11 -2.39 4.29
N LEU A 13 -21.98 -1.13 3.88
CA LEU A 13 -21.91 -0.73 2.46
C LEU A 13 -20.75 -1.39 1.72
N PHE A 14 -19.64 -1.67 2.40
CA PHE A 14 -18.45 -2.19 1.76
C PHE A 14 -18.20 -3.67 2.01
N GLN A 15 -18.84 -4.25 3.02
CA GLN A 15 -18.86 -5.70 3.26
C GLN A 15 -19.99 -6.44 2.53
N GLY A 16 -21.06 -5.75 2.15
CA GLY A 16 -22.16 -6.33 1.39
C GLY A 16 -21.80 -6.71 -0.05
N SER A 17 -22.64 -7.59 -0.63
CA SER A 17 -22.59 -8.01 -2.04
C SER A 17 -22.93 -6.88 -3.01
N TRP A 18 -23.66 -5.87 -2.54
CA TRP A 18 -24.03 -4.70 -3.31
C TRP A 18 -23.05 -3.56 -3.03
N LYS A 19 -22.44 -3.00 -4.10
CA LYS A 19 -21.55 -1.84 -3.98
C LYS A 19 -22.31 -0.56 -4.25
N PRO A 20 -22.07 0.51 -3.47
CA PRO A 20 -22.76 1.76 -3.66
C PRO A 20 -22.28 2.49 -4.93
N ALA A 21 -22.97 3.58 -5.29
CA ALA A 21 -22.54 4.43 -6.39
C ALA A 21 -21.13 5.03 -6.10
N PRO A 22 -20.28 5.25 -7.12
CA PRO A 22 -19.01 5.93 -6.91
C PRO A 22 -19.19 7.28 -6.22
N GLY A 23 -18.39 7.55 -5.19
CA GLY A 23 -18.60 8.72 -4.35
C GLY A 23 -17.76 8.77 -3.08
N HIS A 24 -17.95 9.86 -2.35
CA HIS A 24 -17.31 10.10 -1.05
C HIS A 24 -18.33 9.84 0.05
N TYR A 25 -17.92 9.01 1.00
CA TYR A 25 -18.72 8.60 2.15
C TYR A 25 -18.00 9.02 3.42
N HIS A 26 -18.76 9.58 4.36
CA HIS A 26 -18.19 10.08 5.61
C HIS A 26 -19.01 9.58 6.78
N SER A 27 -18.29 9.19 7.83
CA SER A 27 -18.78 9.04 9.18
C SER A 27 -18.01 10.02 10.09
N PRO A 28 -18.44 10.20 11.36
CA PRO A 28 -17.75 11.08 12.30
C PRO A 28 -16.28 10.73 12.52
N GLU A 29 -15.88 9.47 12.34
CA GLU A 29 -14.51 8.99 12.64
C GLU A 29 -13.73 8.56 11.39
N VAL A 30 -14.42 8.17 10.31
CA VAL A 30 -13.83 7.57 9.10
C VAL A 30 -14.43 8.17 7.84
N TRP A 31 -13.61 8.30 6.80
CA TRP A 31 -14.07 8.57 5.44
C TRP A 31 -13.70 7.41 4.51
N ALA A 32 -14.48 7.26 3.44
CA ALA A 32 -14.25 6.29 2.38
C ALA A 32 -14.51 6.95 1.02
N MET A 33 -13.63 6.69 0.05
CA MET A 33 -13.82 7.05 -1.35
C MET A 33 -13.94 5.78 -2.17
N TRP A 34 -15.07 5.63 -2.87
CA TRP A 34 -15.33 4.50 -3.77
C TRP A 34 -15.30 4.99 -5.22
N ASP A 35 -14.42 4.42 -6.04
CA ASP A 35 -14.28 4.77 -7.46
C ASP A 35 -15.09 3.85 -8.40
N GLY A 36 -15.81 2.86 -7.85
CA GLY A 36 -16.53 1.83 -8.62
C GLY A 36 -15.77 0.50 -8.74
N SER A 37 -14.48 0.50 -8.42
CA SER A 37 -13.60 -0.68 -8.48
C SER A 37 -12.83 -0.92 -7.17
N SER A 38 -12.47 0.16 -6.47
CA SER A 38 -11.66 0.14 -5.26
C SER A 38 -12.16 1.17 -4.24
N ALA A 39 -11.96 0.83 -2.96
CA ALA A 39 -12.32 1.67 -1.83
C ALA A 39 -11.05 2.17 -1.15
N THR A 40 -10.86 3.48 -1.10
CA THR A 40 -9.82 4.12 -0.28
C THR A 40 -10.43 4.57 1.04
N TRP A 41 -9.76 4.28 2.14
CA TRP A 41 -10.24 4.55 3.49
C TRP A 41 -9.26 5.40 4.27
N GLY A 42 -9.76 6.19 5.20
CA GLY A 42 -8.91 6.91 6.16
C GLY A 42 -9.68 7.40 7.37
N LEU A 43 -8.93 7.74 8.43
CA LEU A 43 -9.46 8.41 9.60
C LEU A 43 -9.74 9.88 9.29
N GLN A 44 -10.76 10.44 9.95
CA GLN A 44 -11.03 11.87 9.91
C GLN A 44 -9.89 12.65 10.59
N PRO A 45 -9.62 13.91 10.18
CA PRO A 45 -8.62 14.74 10.83
C PRO A 45 -8.86 14.87 12.35
N GLY A 46 -7.83 14.60 13.16
CA GLY A 46 -7.92 14.64 14.62
C GLY A 46 -8.37 13.34 15.29
N VAL A 47 -8.78 12.33 14.51
CA VAL A 47 -9.06 10.99 15.00
C VAL A 47 -7.81 10.13 14.84
N THR A 48 -7.25 9.68 15.95
CA THR A 48 -6.07 8.79 15.97
C THR A 48 -6.44 7.33 16.13
N GLN A 49 -7.64 7.03 16.62
CA GLN A 49 -8.15 5.68 16.83
C GLN A 49 -9.68 5.70 16.81
N LEU A 50 -10.31 4.59 16.38
CA LEU A 50 -11.76 4.42 16.46
C LEU A 50 -12.20 4.36 17.93
N SER A 51 -13.39 4.90 18.22
CA SER A 51 -14.02 4.69 19.53
C SER A 51 -14.26 3.19 19.79
N PRO A 52 -14.28 2.76 21.07
CA PRO A 52 -14.57 1.37 21.43
C PRO A 52 -15.92 0.88 20.88
N GLU A 53 -16.89 1.78 20.76
CA GLU A 53 -18.22 1.48 20.21
C GLU A 53 -18.14 1.19 18.70
N SER A 54 -17.47 2.04 17.92
CA SER A 54 -17.22 1.77 16.50
C SER A 54 -16.37 0.53 16.26
N ALA A 55 -15.35 0.29 17.09
CA ALA A 55 -14.54 -0.92 17.02
C ALA A 55 -15.34 -2.21 17.32
N ALA A 56 -16.39 -2.12 18.15
CA ALA A 56 -17.26 -3.24 18.51
C ALA A 56 -18.37 -3.52 17.47
N ILE A 57 -18.73 -2.54 16.63
CA ILE A 57 -19.71 -2.71 15.54
C ILE A 57 -19.22 -3.75 14.53
N ASP A 58 -17.90 -3.82 14.32
CA ASP A 58 -17.31 -4.74 13.35
C ASP A 58 -15.84 -5.01 13.66
N GLY A 59 -15.58 -6.07 14.44
CA GLY A 59 -14.23 -6.43 14.88
C GLY A 59 -13.29 -6.78 13.72
N ASP A 60 -13.81 -7.37 12.65
CA ASP A 60 -13.02 -7.74 11.47
C ASP A 60 -12.67 -6.52 10.63
N PHE A 61 -13.60 -5.57 10.48
CA PHE A 61 -13.34 -4.29 9.81
C PHE A 61 -12.43 -3.38 10.64
N ALA A 62 -12.60 -3.33 11.96
CA ALA A 62 -11.69 -2.64 12.86
C ALA A 62 -10.28 -3.23 12.80
N ALA A 63 -10.14 -4.56 12.75
CA ALA A 63 -8.86 -5.23 12.55
C ALA A 63 -8.27 -4.99 11.15
N PHE A 64 -9.11 -4.88 10.11
CA PHE A 64 -8.68 -4.50 8.75
C PHE A 64 -8.18 -3.05 8.70
N LEU A 65 -8.90 -2.10 9.31
CA LEU A 65 -8.49 -0.70 9.43
C LEU A 65 -7.23 -0.54 10.30
N ALA A 66 -7.09 -1.34 11.36
CA ALA A 66 -5.85 -1.40 12.15
C ALA A 66 -4.67 -1.97 11.35
N ARG A 67 -4.90 -2.89 10.40
CA ARG A 67 -3.88 -3.35 9.44
C ARG A 67 -3.60 -2.34 8.31
N LEU A 68 -4.46 -1.33 8.15
CA LEU A 68 -4.22 -0.15 7.32
C LEU A 68 -3.46 0.95 8.07
N GLU A 69 -2.87 0.66 9.24
CA GLU A 69 -1.78 1.46 9.79
C GLU A 69 -0.69 1.63 8.73
N LEU A 70 -0.83 2.71 7.96
CA LEU A 70 0.20 3.20 7.06
C LEU A 70 1.40 3.43 7.98
N PRO A 71 2.52 2.72 7.76
CA PRO A 71 3.67 2.84 8.63
C PRO A 71 4.05 4.31 8.69
N THR A 72 4.24 4.80 9.91
CA THR A 72 4.60 6.20 10.14
C THR A 72 5.84 6.55 9.33
N ALA A 73 6.01 7.82 8.97
CA ALA A 73 7.22 8.26 8.26
C ALA A 73 8.51 7.81 9.00
N ALA A 74 8.45 7.73 10.34
CA ALA A 74 9.52 7.22 11.19
C ALA A 74 9.79 5.72 11.00
N GLU A 75 8.76 4.87 10.89
CA GLU A 75 8.93 3.44 10.62
C GLU A 75 9.39 3.16 9.19
N ILE A 76 8.89 3.93 8.22
CA ILE A 76 9.40 3.89 6.84
C ILE A 76 10.88 4.28 6.82
N ALA A 77 11.27 5.34 7.54
CA ALA A 77 12.65 5.77 7.67
C ALA A 77 13.52 4.73 8.37
N ALA A 78 13.06 4.13 9.47
CA ALA A 78 13.78 3.09 10.21
C ALA A 78 14.02 1.85 9.36
N ARG A 79 13.00 1.40 8.60
CA ARG A 79 13.11 0.26 7.68
C ARG A 79 14.03 0.58 6.49
N GLY A 80 13.97 1.81 5.99
CA GLY A 80 14.89 2.33 4.97
C GLY A 80 16.34 2.36 5.45
N MET A 81 16.60 2.88 6.65
CA MET A 81 17.93 2.90 7.27
C MET A 81 18.47 1.50 7.54
N ALA A 82 17.61 0.57 7.99
CA ALA A 82 18.02 -0.82 8.20
C ALA A 82 18.38 -1.52 6.87
N ALA A 83 17.63 -1.25 5.80
CA ALA A 83 17.94 -1.77 4.47
C ALA A 83 19.23 -1.16 3.90
N PHE A 84 19.41 0.15 4.08
CA PHE A 84 20.62 0.88 3.70
C PHE A 84 21.84 0.37 4.48
N GLY A 85 21.70 0.13 5.78
CA GLY A 85 22.75 -0.45 6.63
C GLY A 85 23.16 -1.85 6.19
N ARG A 86 22.21 -2.71 5.82
CA ARG A 86 22.53 -4.04 5.23
C ARG A 86 23.21 -3.93 3.87
N TRP A 87 22.81 -2.97 3.03
CA TRP A 87 23.44 -2.72 1.74
C TRP A 87 24.87 -2.19 1.90
N LEU A 88 25.10 -1.26 2.83
CA LEU A 88 26.44 -0.78 3.23
C LEU A 88 27.31 -1.90 3.77
N ALA A 89 26.80 -2.70 4.72
CA ALA A 89 27.52 -3.81 5.32
C ALA A 89 27.90 -4.91 4.31
N ALA A 90 27.13 -5.05 3.23
CA ALA A 90 27.40 -5.97 2.13
C ALA A 90 28.42 -5.42 1.10
N GLY A 91 28.94 -4.21 1.29
CA GLY A 91 29.89 -3.55 0.38
C GLY A 91 29.23 -2.82 -0.78
N LEU A 92 28.00 -2.33 -0.60
CA LEU A 92 27.22 -1.62 -1.61
C LEU A 92 27.08 -2.39 -2.94
N PRO A 93 26.82 -3.71 -2.93
CA PRO A 93 26.90 -4.52 -4.14
C PRO A 93 25.73 -4.17 -5.06
N LEU A 94 26.07 -3.59 -6.20
CA LEU A 94 25.14 -3.37 -7.29
C LEU A 94 25.20 -4.58 -8.24
N VAL A 95 24.08 -4.85 -8.89
CA VAL A 95 24.10 -5.71 -10.08
C VAL A 95 24.73 -4.95 -11.25
N ASP A 96 25.27 -5.67 -12.23
CA ASP A 96 25.69 -5.07 -13.49
C ASP A 96 24.49 -4.51 -14.27
N GLU A 97 24.76 -3.60 -15.21
CA GLU A 97 23.71 -2.93 -15.99
C GLU A 97 22.86 -3.93 -16.79
N THR A 98 23.45 -5.02 -17.28
CA THR A 98 22.70 -6.05 -18.04
C THR A 98 21.68 -6.73 -17.14
N THR A 99 22.06 -7.09 -15.91
CA THR A 99 21.17 -7.67 -14.91
C THR A 99 20.10 -6.67 -14.47
N ARG A 100 20.46 -5.40 -14.29
CA ARG A 100 19.50 -4.33 -13.96
C ARG A 100 18.46 -4.16 -15.08
N GLN A 101 18.88 -4.13 -16.34
CA GLN A 101 17.98 -4.01 -17.49
C GLN A 101 17.04 -5.22 -17.60
N LYS A 102 17.55 -6.44 -17.39
CA LYS A 102 16.71 -7.64 -17.32
C LYS A 102 15.62 -7.53 -16.25
N ARG A 103 15.97 -7.02 -15.06
CA ARG A 103 15.00 -6.78 -13.97
C ARG A 103 14.01 -5.68 -14.32
N ALA A 104 14.46 -4.61 -14.97
CA ALA A 104 13.62 -3.50 -15.44
C ALA A 104 12.58 -4.00 -16.44
N MET A 105 13.00 -4.72 -17.49
CA MET A 105 12.09 -5.28 -18.50
C MET A 105 11.01 -6.17 -17.88
N VAL A 106 11.37 -7.00 -16.89
CA VAL A 106 10.39 -7.84 -16.17
C VAL A 106 9.37 -7.01 -15.42
N CYS A 107 9.79 -5.93 -14.75
CA CYS A 107 8.88 -5.06 -14.04
C CYS A 107 8.03 -4.22 -15.00
N GLU A 108 8.59 -3.65 -16.06
CA GLU A 108 7.87 -2.84 -17.04
C GLU A 108 6.84 -3.66 -17.83
N ALA A 109 7.08 -4.95 -18.03
CA ALA A 109 6.12 -5.88 -18.63
C ALA A 109 5.10 -6.45 -17.62
N CYS A 110 5.24 -6.16 -16.33
CA CYS A 110 4.39 -6.72 -15.29
C CYS A 110 3.05 -5.98 -15.19
N PRO A 111 1.89 -6.67 -15.21
CA PRO A 111 0.58 -6.04 -15.03
C PRO A 111 0.40 -5.33 -13.69
N ALA A 112 1.20 -5.70 -12.69
CA ALA A 112 1.16 -5.09 -11.36
C ALA A 112 2.13 -3.91 -11.23
N TRP A 113 2.84 -3.51 -12.27
CA TRP A 113 3.76 -2.38 -12.22
C TRP A 113 3.09 -1.09 -12.69
N ASP A 114 3.21 -0.05 -11.87
CA ASP A 114 2.80 1.31 -12.20
C ASP A 114 4.06 2.13 -12.40
N SER A 115 4.37 2.52 -13.64
CA SER A 115 5.57 3.30 -13.98
C SER A 115 5.49 4.77 -13.57
N GLU A 116 4.29 5.33 -13.43
CA GLU A 116 4.09 6.75 -13.12
C GLU A 116 4.13 7.03 -11.61
N ALA A 117 3.87 6.00 -10.80
CA ALA A 117 3.96 6.10 -9.36
C ALA A 117 5.31 6.65 -8.86
N ARG A 118 5.26 7.33 -7.71
CA ARG A 118 6.44 7.86 -6.99
C ARG A 118 7.30 8.79 -7.85
N ALA A 119 6.66 9.74 -8.54
CA ALA A 119 7.32 10.73 -9.40
C ALA A 119 8.19 10.08 -10.49
N GLY A 120 7.66 9.04 -11.15
CA GLY A 120 8.34 8.33 -12.23
C GLY A 120 9.39 7.30 -11.80
N LEU A 121 9.54 7.05 -10.48
CA LEU A 121 10.38 5.95 -10.00
C LEU A 121 9.70 4.57 -10.12
N GLY A 122 8.40 4.57 -10.41
CA GLY A 122 7.57 3.39 -10.52
C GLY A 122 7.33 2.67 -9.20
N ARG A 123 6.26 1.87 -9.15
CA ARG A 123 5.85 1.10 -7.98
C ARG A 123 5.29 -0.25 -8.40
N CYS A 124 5.73 -1.31 -7.73
CA CYS A 124 5.10 -2.61 -7.82
C CYS A 124 3.86 -2.66 -6.92
N GLY A 125 2.68 -2.84 -7.51
CA GLY A 125 1.40 -3.09 -6.86
C GLY A 125 1.16 -4.54 -6.45
N HIS A 126 2.11 -5.46 -6.70
CA HIS A 126 1.97 -6.85 -6.26
C HIS A 126 1.92 -6.92 -4.72
N PRO A 127 0.95 -7.64 -4.11
CA PRO A 127 0.70 -7.63 -2.67
C PRO A 127 1.90 -8.10 -1.83
N LYS A 128 2.79 -8.90 -2.45
CA LYS A 128 4.03 -9.38 -1.82
C LYS A 128 5.26 -8.49 -2.03
N CYS A 129 5.19 -7.41 -2.84
CA CYS A 129 6.40 -6.77 -3.37
C CYS A 129 6.57 -5.25 -3.10
N GLY A 130 5.66 -4.36 -3.48
CA GLY A 130 5.75 -2.94 -3.09
C GLY A 130 6.99 -2.13 -3.53
N CYS A 131 7.90 -2.69 -4.35
CA CYS A 131 9.20 -2.08 -4.65
C CYS A 131 9.15 -0.97 -5.71
N THR A 132 10.25 -0.20 -5.84
CA THR A 132 10.48 0.81 -6.88
C THR A 132 11.64 0.42 -7.80
N SER A 133 11.88 1.18 -8.88
CA SER A 133 12.94 0.92 -9.87
C SER A 133 14.35 0.89 -9.26
N LEU A 134 14.54 1.52 -8.11
CA LEU A 134 15.80 1.48 -7.35
C LEU A 134 16.17 0.04 -6.95
N LYS A 135 15.18 -0.82 -6.68
CA LYS A 135 15.43 -2.20 -6.24
C LYS A 135 16.06 -3.06 -7.34
N TRP A 136 15.93 -2.66 -8.62
CA TRP A 136 16.58 -3.36 -9.73
C TRP A 136 18.10 -3.40 -9.57
N TRP A 137 18.68 -2.35 -8.99
CA TRP A 137 20.11 -2.19 -8.78
C TRP A 137 20.68 -3.04 -7.63
N LEU A 138 19.84 -3.45 -6.68
CA LEU A 138 20.30 -4.06 -5.44
C LEU A 138 20.56 -5.56 -5.65
N LYS A 139 21.83 -5.99 -5.60
CA LYS A 139 22.23 -7.40 -5.81
C LYS A 139 21.66 -8.35 -4.75
N THR A 140 21.49 -7.85 -3.53
CA THR A 140 20.92 -8.59 -2.40
C THR A 140 19.42 -8.82 -2.52
N GLU A 141 18.74 -8.15 -3.45
CA GLU A 141 17.30 -8.17 -3.57
C GLU A 141 16.82 -9.16 -4.62
N LYS A 142 15.63 -9.72 -4.35
CA LYS A 142 14.93 -10.64 -5.23
C LYS A 142 13.49 -10.16 -5.41
N CYS A 143 12.87 -10.52 -6.53
CA CYS A 143 11.43 -10.35 -6.70
C CYS A 143 10.69 -11.36 -5.80
N PRO A 144 9.82 -10.93 -4.87
CA PRO A 144 9.03 -11.84 -4.03
C PRO A 144 8.03 -12.71 -4.81
N ALA A 145 7.71 -12.33 -6.05
CA ALA A 145 6.91 -13.14 -6.98
C ALA A 145 7.77 -14.12 -7.80
N GLY A 146 9.11 -14.06 -7.69
CA GLY A 146 10.03 -14.98 -8.35
C GLY A 146 10.31 -14.67 -9.83
N TRP A 147 9.95 -13.49 -10.33
CA TRP A 147 10.08 -13.17 -11.76
C TRP A 147 11.44 -12.62 -12.19
N TRP A 148 12.27 -12.16 -11.26
CA TRP A 148 13.61 -11.69 -11.63
C TRP A 148 14.51 -12.89 -11.91
N PRO A 149 15.33 -12.83 -12.98
CA PRO A 149 16.37 -13.83 -13.19
C PRO A 149 17.37 -13.80 -12.02
N ALA A 150 17.83 -14.99 -11.64
CA ALA A 150 18.77 -15.22 -10.54
C ALA A 150 20.14 -14.56 -10.80
#